data_AF-A0A952FVK3-F1
#
_entry.id   AF-A0A952FVK3-F1
#
_cell.length_a   1.000
_cell.length_b   1.000
_cell.length_c   1.000
_cell.angle_alpha   90.00
_cell.angle_beta   90.00
_cell.angle_gamma   90.00
#
_symmetry.space_group_name_H-M   'P 1'
#
loop_
_entity.id
_entity.type
_entity.pdbx_description
1 polymer ?
#
loop_
_entity_poly.entity_id
_entity_poly.type
_entity_poly.pdbx_seq_one_letter_code
_entity_poly.pdbx_strand_id
1 'polypeptide(L)'
;MKLSLSKGHLRGSAAYSFLAGGLLALGLTLAGCASDAPPPPPPPPPPAPAGPPVALSSQISDAAATYVAYIEDARKLSANFADGSAVQSELQTGASFEPTQLARGAVAYGAIVAMQEPSFRSALRAYAADPAARADMVQKLLSDPNYATGLPSANVAARRIILALSSDGQSVYKAGANVKQAAYDIQHQNWSKEFIPGRDERLALAKQNSVTLKSVQSDQSAKLLAAALTGGGLTVRAATGQATGERPRAILQPPRRLTRMPISAVPTCSTSPIPKP
;
A
#
# COMPACT_ATOMS: atom_id res chain seq x y z
N MET A 1 5.28 29.64 51.88
CA MET A 1 4.30 29.06 52.83
C MET A 1 4.07 27.62 52.39
N LYS A 2 4.88 26.63 52.80
CA LYS A 2 4.84 25.82 54.03
C LYS A 2 3.46 25.19 54.36
N LEU A 3 3.47 23.85 54.38
CA LEU A 3 2.61 22.88 55.11
C LEU A 3 1.23 22.59 54.46
N SER A 4 0.67 21.37 54.46
CA SER A 4 0.96 20.17 55.24
C SER A 4 0.40 18.91 54.57
N LEU A 5 1.11 17.79 54.71
CA LEU A 5 0.55 16.43 54.68
C LEU A 5 -0.51 16.26 55.78
N SER A 6 -1.52 15.43 55.55
CA SER A 6 -2.19 14.69 56.62
C SER A 6 -2.59 13.29 56.15
N LYS A 7 -2.12 12.30 56.91
CA LYS A 7 -2.28 10.86 56.74
C LYS A 7 -3.11 10.40 57.93
N GLY A 8 -4.27 9.79 57.71
CA GLY A 8 -5.13 9.25 58.76
C GLY A 8 -5.39 7.76 58.55
N HIS A 9 -4.82 6.93 59.43
CA HIS A 9 -5.15 5.52 59.65
C HIS A 9 -6.15 5.42 60.81
N LEU A 10 -7.14 4.52 60.72
CA LEU A 10 -7.85 3.82 61.82
C LEU A 10 -8.65 2.68 61.12
N ARG A 11 -8.35 1.38 61.21
CA ARG A 11 -8.35 0.41 62.33
C ARG A 11 -9.59 0.48 63.22
N GLY A 12 -10.36 -0.61 63.29
CA GLY A 12 -11.25 -0.90 64.42
C GLY A 12 -12.42 -1.85 64.14
N SER A 13 -12.32 -3.07 64.68
CA SER A 13 -13.29 -4.17 64.68
C SER A 13 -14.57 -3.95 65.51
N ALA A 14 -15.63 -4.72 65.21
CA ALA A 14 -16.60 -5.34 66.15
C ALA A 14 -17.62 -6.15 65.31
N ALA A 15 -17.76 -7.48 65.36
CA ALA A 15 -18.06 -8.39 66.47
C ALA A 15 -19.38 -8.06 67.18
N TYR A 16 -20.47 -8.75 66.82
CA TYR A 16 -21.65 -8.93 67.67
C TYR A 16 -22.18 -10.36 67.52
N SER A 17 -22.06 -11.11 68.61
CA SER A 17 -22.72 -12.39 68.87
C SER A 17 -23.99 -12.10 69.69
N PHE A 18 -25.11 -12.72 69.34
CA PHE A 18 -26.27 -12.86 70.22
C PHE A 18 -26.73 -14.32 70.27
N LEU A 19 -27.15 -14.70 71.48
CA LEU A 19 -27.37 -16.04 72.00
C LEU A 19 -28.86 -16.44 71.96
N ALA A 20 -29.08 -17.75 71.82
CA ALA A 20 -30.09 -18.60 72.48
C ALA A 20 -31.57 -18.61 72.01
N GLY A 21 -32.08 -19.84 71.81
CA GLY A 21 -33.46 -20.20 72.21
C GLY A 21 -34.28 -21.11 71.28
N GLY A 22 -34.18 -22.43 71.43
CA GLY A 22 -35.36 -23.29 71.69
C GLY A 22 -36.18 -23.95 70.55
N LEU A 23 -36.33 -25.27 70.72
CA LEU A 23 -37.41 -26.22 70.34
C LEU A 23 -37.41 -27.01 69.01
N LEU A 24 -37.49 -28.33 69.21
CA LEU A 24 -37.77 -29.42 68.26
C LEU A 24 -39.16 -29.30 67.61
N ALA A 25 -39.27 -29.65 66.33
CA ALA A 25 -40.02 -30.84 65.86
C ALA A 25 -40.05 -30.99 64.32
N LEU A 26 -39.85 -32.24 63.89
CA LEU A 26 -40.46 -32.94 62.75
C LEU A 26 -40.15 -32.54 61.28
N GLY A 27 -39.50 -33.48 60.59
CA GLY A 27 -39.82 -33.88 59.22
C GLY A 27 -39.01 -33.20 58.12
N LEU A 28 -37.83 -33.75 57.79
CA LEU A 28 -37.18 -33.45 56.52
C LEU A 28 -36.92 -34.73 55.71
N THR A 29 -37.58 -34.72 54.56
CA THR A 29 -37.52 -35.55 53.38
C THR A 29 -36.09 -35.84 52.91
N LEU A 30 -35.86 -37.07 52.44
CA LEU A 30 -34.72 -37.39 51.59
C LEU A 30 -34.78 -36.54 50.31
N ALA A 31 -33.90 -35.54 50.20
CA ALA A 31 -33.58 -34.88 48.94
C ALA A 31 -32.08 -35.02 48.71
N GLY A 32 -31.72 -35.72 47.65
CA GLY A 32 -30.35 -36.09 47.33
C GLY A 32 -29.42 -34.89 47.11
N CYS A 33 -28.15 -35.10 47.48
CA CYS A 33 -27.04 -34.24 47.11
C CYS A 33 -26.96 -34.10 45.58
N ALA A 34 -27.16 -32.89 45.07
CA ALA A 34 -26.65 -32.50 43.76
C ALA A 34 -25.79 -31.26 43.97
N SER A 35 -24.48 -31.46 43.81
CA SER A 35 -23.47 -30.40 43.76
C SER A 35 -23.83 -29.44 42.63
N ASP A 36 -24.15 -28.20 42.97
CA ASP A 36 -24.41 -27.14 42.00
C ASP A 36 -23.13 -26.86 41.20
N ALA A 37 -23.16 -27.14 39.90
CA ALA A 37 -22.09 -26.79 38.98
C ALA A 37 -22.19 -25.29 38.66
N PRO A 38 -21.07 -24.54 38.56
CA PRO A 38 -21.12 -23.13 38.19
C PRO A 38 -21.82 -22.97 36.84
N PRO A 39 -22.74 -22.00 36.68
CA PRO A 39 -23.43 -21.79 35.42
C PRO A 39 -22.41 -21.53 34.30
N PRO A 40 -22.62 -22.11 33.09
CA PRO A 40 -21.71 -21.94 31.98
C PRO A 40 -21.56 -20.44 31.64
N PRO A 41 -20.35 -19.99 31.27
CA PRO A 41 -20.11 -18.61 30.90
C PRO A 41 -21.06 -18.19 29.77
N PRO A 42 -21.60 -16.95 29.80
CA PRO A 42 -22.51 -16.48 28.76
C PRO A 42 -21.85 -16.58 27.39
N PRO A 43 -22.61 -16.96 26.34
CA PRO A 43 -22.09 -17.06 24.99
C PRO A 43 -21.48 -15.72 24.56
N PRO A 44 -20.35 -15.73 23.83
CA PRO A 44 -19.74 -14.50 23.32
C PRO A 44 -20.77 -13.71 22.51
N PRO A 45 -20.79 -12.37 22.65
CA PRO A 45 -21.74 -11.53 21.92
C PRO A 45 -21.60 -11.79 20.41
N PRO A 46 -22.71 -11.77 19.65
CA PRO A 46 -22.69 -12.01 18.21
C PRO A 46 -21.71 -11.03 17.54
N PRO A 47 -20.95 -11.47 16.53
CA PRO A 47 -20.06 -10.59 15.77
C PRO A 47 -20.82 -9.35 15.31
N ALA A 48 -20.22 -8.17 15.51
CA ALA A 48 -20.80 -6.92 15.02
C ALA A 48 -21.17 -7.07 13.53
N PRO A 49 -22.34 -6.58 13.09
CA PRO A 49 -22.75 -6.66 11.69
C PRO A 49 -21.62 -6.18 10.80
N ALA A 50 -21.23 -7.02 9.83
CA ALA A 50 -20.28 -6.60 8.81
C ALA A 50 -20.80 -5.30 8.20
N GLY A 51 -20.02 -4.23 8.32
CA GLY A 51 -20.37 -2.95 7.73
C GLY A 51 -20.72 -3.10 6.24
N PRO A 52 -21.44 -2.14 5.64
CA PRO A 52 -21.85 -2.21 4.24
C PRO A 52 -20.66 -2.60 3.35
N PRO A 53 -20.85 -3.47 2.34
CA PRO A 53 -19.77 -3.92 1.48
C PRO A 53 -19.05 -2.70 0.91
N VAL A 54 -17.76 -2.56 1.24
CA VAL A 54 -16.92 -1.47 0.73
C VAL A 54 -16.71 -1.73 -0.76
N ALA A 55 -17.55 -1.14 -1.59
CA ALA A 55 -17.41 -1.17 -3.04
C ALA A 55 -16.60 0.06 -3.46
N LEU A 56 -15.46 -0.16 -4.12
CA LEU A 56 -14.77 0.90 -4.84
C LEU A 56 -15.69 1.36 -5.98
N SER A 57 -15.75 2.66 -6.27
CA SER A 57 -16.50 3.13 -7.43
C SER A 57 -15.87 2.59 -8.72
N SER A 58 -16.70 2.11 -9.66
CA SER A 58 -16.23 1.63 -10.97
C SER A 58 -15.42 2.68 -11.72
N GLN A 59 -15.72 3.96 -11.51
CA GLN A 59 -14.99 5.08 -12.10
C GLN A 59 -13.49 5.08 -11.73
N ILE A 60 -13.11 4.62 -10.53
CA ILE A 60 -11.70 4.54 -10.12
C ILE A 60 -11.00 3.41 -10.88
N SER A 61 -11.62 2.23 -10.96
CA SER A 61 -11.04 1.10 -11.70
C SER A 61 -10.98 1.38 -13.20
N ASP A 62 -11.96 2.08 -13.75
CA ASP A 62 -11.99 2.50 -15.17
C ASP A 62 -10.89 3.51 -15.50
N ALA A 63 -10.72 4.53 -14.65
CA ALA A 63 -9.65 5.51 -14.80
C ALA A 63 -8.27 4.85 -14.68
N ALA A 64 -8.08 3.94 -13.72
CA ALA A 64 -6.84 3.20 -13.56
C ALA A 64 -6.55 2.25 -14.73
N ALA A 65 -7.58 1.58 -15.26
CA ALA A 65 -7.45 0.73 -16.45
C ALA A 65 -6.98 1.54 -17.66
N THR A 66 -7.47 2.77 -17.79
CA THR A 66 -7.05 3.69 -18.85
C THR A 66 -5.57 4.06 -18.72
N TYR A 67 -5.09 4.36 -17.50
CA TYR A 67 -3.66 4.59 -17.25
C TYR A 67 -2.82 3.36 -17.61
N VAL A 68 -3.22 2.17 -17.17
CA VAL A 68 -2.49 0.93 -17.50
C VAL A 68 -2.41 0.74 -19.01
N ALA A 69 -3.50 0.98 -19.74
CA ALA A 69 -3.50 0.91 -21.19
C ALA A 69 -2.53 1.90 -21.84
N TYR A 70 -2.44 3.14 -21.33
CA TYR A 70 -1.44 4.10 -21.82
C TYR A 70 0.00 3.64 -21.59
N ILE A 71 0.30 3.11 -20.40
CA ILE A 71 1.64 2.58 -20.09
C ILE A 71 1.97 1.38 -20.97
N GLU A 72 1.00 0.49 -21.23
CA GLU A 72 1.20 -0.66 -22.12
C GLU A 72 1.41 -0.24 -23.58
N ASP A 73 0.69 0.76 -24.08
CA ASP A 73 0.90 1.29 -25.43
C ASP A 73 2.28 1.93 -25.55
N ALA A 74 2.69 2.74 -24.55
CA ALA A 74 4.02 3.35 -24.51
C ALA A 74 5.14 2.30 -24.44
N ARG A 75 4.91 1.15 -23.81
CA ARG A 75 5.86 0.03 -23.75
C ARG A 75 5.98 -0.72 -25.07
N LYS A 76 4.90 -0.77 -25.85
CA LYS A 76 4.85 -1.45 -27.15
C LYS A 76 5.46 -0.65 -28.28
N LEU A 77 5.67 0.66 -28.08
CA LEU A 77 6.32 1.52 -29.07
C LEU A 77 7.59 0.85 -29.59
N SER A 78 7.56 0.50 -30.87
CA SER A 78 8.67 -0.14 -31.55
C SER A 78 9.69 0.91 -32.00
N ALA A 79 10.96 0.57 -31.85
CA ALA A 79 12.08 1.35 -32.39
C ALA A 79 12.60 0.78 -33.71
N ASN A 80 11.98 -0.28 -34.23
CA ASN A 80 12.41 -0.95 -35.45
C ASN A 80 11.53 -0.53 -36.63
N PHE A 81 11.90 0.57 -37.29
CA PHE A 81 11.14 1.15 -38.39
C PHE A 81 11.64 0.64 -39.74
N ALA A 82 10.75 0.00 -40.49
CA ALA A 82 11.05 -0.52 -41.83
C ALA A 82 10.97 0.58 -42.91
N ASP A 83 10.08 1.57 -42.72
CA ASP A 83 9.79 2.63 -43.67
C ASP A 83 9.11 3.84 -42.98
N GLY A 84 8.82 4.88 -43.75
CA GLY A 84 8.13 6.09 -43.27
C GLY A 84 6.68 5.87 -42.79
N SER A 85 6.00 4.82 -43.30
CA SER A 85 4.64 4.48 -42.87
C SER A 85 4.64 3.86 -41.47
N ALA A 86 5.63 3.02 -41.15
CA ALA A 86 5.86 2.47 -39.83
C ALA A 86 6.13 3.59 -38.81
N VAL A 87 6.94 4.58 -39.19
CA VAL A 87 7.17 5.78 -38.35
C VAL A 87 5.86 6.52 -38.09
N GLN A 88 5.05 6.74 -39.14
CA GLN A 88 3.77 7.44 -39.00
C GLN A 88 2.78 6.68 -38.11
N SER A 89 2.73 5.35 -38.19
CA SER A 89 1.88 4.51 -37.34
C SER A 89 2.27 4.62 -35.86
N GLU A 90 3.55 4.49 -35.55
CA GLU A 90 4.04 4.61 -34.16
C GLU A 90 3.90 6.05 -33.63
N LEU A 91 4.04 7.07 -34.48
CA LEU A 91 3.74 8.46 -34.12
C LEU A 91 2.26 8.66 -33.77
N GLN A 92 1.34 7.97 -34.44
CA GLN A 92 -0.09 8.05 -34.11
C GLN A 92 -0.37 7.39 -32.75
N THR A 93 0.23 6.24 -32.47
CA THR A 93 0.18 5.61 -31.14
C THR A 93 0.76 6.54 -30.09
N GLY A 94 1.95 7.11 -30.35
CA GLY A 94 2.61 8.07 -29.49
C GLY A 94 1.83 9.37 -29.27
N ALA A 95 0.98 9.79 -30.20
CA ALA A 95 0.16 11.00 -30.06
C ALA A 95 -1.19 10.77 -29.35
N SER A 96 -1.56 9.52 -29.07
CA SER A 96 -2.91 9.12 -28.64
C SER A 96 -3.22 9.28 -27.13
N PHE A 97 -2.46 10.11 -26.41
CA PHE A 97 -2.66 10.33 -24.97
C PHE A 97 -3.32 11.67 -24.67
N GLU A 98 -4.36 11.66 -23.83
CA GLU A 98 -4.96 12.87 -23.28
C GLU A 98 -4.36 13.15 -21.89
N PRO A 99 -3.72 14.31 -21.66
CA PRO A 99 -2.99 14.59 -20.42
C PRO A 99 -3.83 14.50 -19.14
N THR A 100 -5.07 14.98 -19.17
CA THR A 100 -5.95 15.03 -18.00
C THR A 100 -6.40 13.62 -17.59
N GLN A 101 -6.76 12.79 -18.56
CA GLN A 101 -7.16 11.41 -18.40
C GLN A 101 -5.99 10.56 -17.91
N LEU A 102 -4.78 10.78 -18.45
CA LEU A 102 -3.58 10.12 -17.98
C LEU A 102 -3.27 10.46 -16.51
N ALA A 103 -3.30 11.75 -16.15
CA ALA A 103 -3.04 12.20 -14.78
C ALA A 103 -4.08 11.64 -13.79
N ARG A 104 -5.38 11.73 -14.13
CA ARG A 104 -6.46 11.15 -13.32
C ARG A 104 -6.31 9.64 -13.16
N GLY A 105 -5.99 8.94 -14.25
CA GLY A 105 -5.78 7.50 -14.24
C GLY A 105 -4.57 7.09 -13.39
N ALA A 106 -3.49 7.86 -13.41
CA ALA A 106 -2.31 7.61 -12.57
C ALA A 106 -2.63 7.71 -11.07
N VAL A 107 -3.43 8.71 -10.67
CA VAL A 107 -3.91 8.84 -9.28
C VAL A 107 -4.81 7.66 -8.89
N ALA A 108 -5.75 7.29 -9.76
CA ALA A 108 -6.65 6.16 -9.52
C ALA A 108 -5.89 4.83 -9.41
N TYR A 109 -4.89 4.61 -10.28
CA TYR A 109 -4.00 3.45 -10.22
C TYR A 109 -3.19 3.44 -8.92
N GLY A 110 -2.64 4.59 -8.52
CA GLY A 110 -1.97 4.76 -7.23
C GLY A 110 -2.86 4.38 -6.04
N ALA A 111 -4.12 4.77 -6.04
CA ALA A 111 -5.08 4.38 -4.99
C ALA A 111 -5.26 2.85 -4.92
N ILE A 112 -5.39 2.17 -6.06
CA ILE A 112 -5.48 0.70 -6.11
C ILE A 112 -4.20 0.03 -5.62
N VAL A 113 -3.04 0.59 -5.96
CA VAL A 113 -1.73 0.11 -5.48
C VAL A 113 -1.61 0.29 -3.96
N ALA A 114 -2.06 1.41 -3.40
CA ALA A 114 -2.11 1.60 -1.95
C ALA A 114 -3.03 0.59 -1.25
N MET A 115 -4.16 0.22 -1.87
CA MET A 115 -5.09 -0.78 -1.31
C MET A 115 -4.51 -2.20 -1.23
N GLN A 116 -3.39 -2.47 -1.89
CA GLN A 116 -2.67 -3.74 -1.74
C GLN A 116 -1.83 -3.80 -0.46
N GLU A 117 -1.55 -2.67 0.17
CA GLU A 117 -0.82 -2.66 1.43
C GLU A 117 -1.74 -3.14 2.56
N PRO A 118 -1.50 -4.33 3.16
CA PRO A 118 -2.46 -4.92 4.08
C PRO A 118 -2.69 -4.07 5.33
N SER A 119 -1.63 -3.41 5.82
CA SER A 119 -1.66 -2.56 7.01
C SER A 119 -2.46 -1.26 6.78
N PHE A 120 -2.33 -0.66 5.59
CA PHE A 120 -3.10 0.52 5.21
C PHE A 120 -4.59 0.17 5.03
N ARG A 121 -4.87 -0.96 4.39
CA ARG A 121 -6.23 -1.44 4.19
C ARG A 121 -6.93 -1.82 5.49
N SER A 122 -6.23 -2.46 6.44
CA SER A 122 -6.81 -2.76 7.75
C SER A 122 -7.11 -1.48 8.54
N ALA A 123 -6.22 -0.47 8.47
CA ALA A 123 -6.47 0.83 9.07
C ALA A 123 -7.73 1.50 8.52
N LEU A 124 -7.92 1.53 7.19
CA LEU A 124 -9.13 2.09 6.59
C LEU A 124 -10.40 1.31 6.97
N ARG A 125 -10.32 -0.02 7.07
CA ARG A 125 -11.46 -0.85 7.53
C ARG A 125 -11.84 -0.57 8.97
N ALA A 126 -10.88 -0.22 9.83
CA ALA A 126 -11.17 0.19 11.21
C ALA A 126 -12.00 1.48 11.24
N TYR A 127 -11.65 2.49 10.42
CA TYR A 127 -12.47 3.71 10.28
C TYR A 127 -13.85 3.43 9.68
N ALA A 128 -13.95 2.47 8.76
CA ALA A 128 -15.21 2.12 8.11
C ALA A 128 -16.19 1.35 9.02
N ALA A 129 -15.72 0.79 10.14
CA ALA A 129 -16.54 0.02 11.08
C ALA A 129 -17.56 0.89 11.83
N ASP A 130 -17.22 2.15 12.11
CA ASP A 130 -18.10 3.12 12.77
C ASP A 130 -18.60 4.18 11.77
N PRO A 131 -19.93 4.33 11.58
CA PRO A 131 -20.50 5.37 10.72
C PRO A 131 -20.05 6.80 11.08
N ALA A 132 -19.88 7.12 12.36
CA ALA A 132 -19.49 8.45 12.81
C ALA A 132 -18.01 8.74 12.50
N ALA A 133 -17.11 7.82 12.85
CA ALA A 133 -15.70 7.91 12.49
C ALA A 133 -15.49 7.99 10.97
N ARG A 134 -16.26 7.25 10.18
CA ARG A 134 -16.21 7.31 8.72
C ARG A 134 -16.64 8.69 8.19
N ALA A 135 -17.72 9.27 8.73
CA ALA A 135 -18.19 10.60 8.30
C ALA A 135 -17.17 11.69 8.64
N ASP A 136 -16.58 11.66 9.84
CA ASP A 136 -15.53 12.59 10.27
C ASP A 136 -14.28 12.48 9.38
N MET A 137 -13.84 11.25 9.07
CA MET A 137 -12.72 11.02 8.15
C MET A 137 -12.99 11.61 6.76
N VAL A 138 -14.19 11.40 6.20
CA VAL A 138 -14.58 11.97 4.90
C VAL A 138 -14.58 13.50 4.95
N GLN A 139 -15.13 14.09 6.01
CA GLN A 139 -15.14 15.53 6.18
C GLN A 139 -13.72 16.10 6.24
N LYS A 140 -12.81 15.48 6.99
CA LYS A 140 -11.40 15.88 7.08
C LYS A 140 -10.69 15.81 5.73
N LEU A 141 -10.93 14.75 4.95
CA LEU A 141 -10.36 14.61 3.60
C LEU A 141 -10.88 15.66 2.62
N LEU A 142 -12.17 16.04 2.73
CA LEU A 142 -12.76 17.09 1.91
C LEU A 142 -12.23 18.49 2.29
N SER A 143 -11.99 18.74 3.57
CA SER A 143 -11.44 20.01 4.04
C SER A 143 -9.93 20.13 3.82
N ASP A 144 -9.19 19.03 3.95
CA ASP A 144 -7.74 18.98 3.79
C ASP A 144 -7.32 17.65 3.14
N PRO A 145 -7.01 17.65 1.84
CA PRO A 145 -6.49 16.46 1.15
C PRO A 145 -5.20 15.91 1.77
N ASN A 146 -4.41 16.72 2.47
CA ASN A 146 -3.17 16.25 3.10
C ASN A 146 -3.42 15.31 4.28
N TYR A 147 -4.64 15.28 4.83
CA TYR A 147 -5.03 14.36 5.89
C TYR A 147 -4.76 12.88 5.51
N ALA A 148 -4.87 12.54 4.22
CA ALA A 148 -4.56 11.20 3.71
C ALA A 148 -3.12 10.74 4.02
N THR A 149 -2.17 11.68 4.11
CA THR A 149 -0.76 11.38 4.40
C THR A 149 -0.50 11.03 5.86
N GLY A 150 -1.39 11.46 6.77
CA GLY A 150 -1.33 11.19 8.20
C GLY A 150 -2.03 9.90 8.63
N LEU A 151 -2.72 9.21 7.70
CA LEU A 151 -3.40 7.96 8.01
C LEU A 151 -2.39 6.86 8.42
N PRO A 152 -2.78 5.94 9.32
CA PRO A 152 -1.92 4.82 9.69
C PRO A 152 -1.47 4.03 8.46
N SER A 153 -0.17 3.72 8.37
CA SER A 153 0.47 3.05 7.24
C SER A 153 0.42 3.79 5.89
N ALA A 154 -0.01 5.06 5.85
CA ALA A 154 0.00 5.85 4.61
C ALA A 154 1.40 5.99 4.00
N ASN A 155 2.44 6.08 4.83
CA ASN A 155 3.84 6.11 4.41
C ASN A 155 4.30 4.82 3.71
N VAL A 156 3.85 3.66 4.18
CA VAL A 156 4.17 2.35 3.57
C VAL A 156 3.45 2.22 2.23
N ALA A 157 2.16 2.56 2.19
CA ALA A 157 1.37 2.58 0.97
C ALA A 157 1.96 3.56 -0.07
N ALA A 158 2.39 4.76 0.36
CA ALA A 158 3.03 5.75 -0.50
C ALA A 158 4.33 5.22 -1.12
N ARG A 159 5.16 4.50 -0.37
CA ARG A 159 6.37 3.86 -0.92
C ARG A 159 6.02 2.84 -2.00
N ARG A 160 4.98 2.04 -1.79
CA ARG A 160 4.50 1.08 -2.79
C ARG A 160 4.01 1.78 -4.06
N ILE A 161 3.27 2.88 -3.92
CA ILE A 161 2.86 3.74 -5.04
C ILE A 161 4.10 4.26 -5.79
N ILE A 162 5.04 4.89 -5.09
CA ILE A 162 6.26 5.45 -5.71
C ILE A 162 7.01 4.37 -6.48
N LEU A 163 7.19 3.18 -5.90
CA LEU A 163 7.84 2.06 -6.57
C LEU A 163 7.09 1.60 -7.83
N ALA A 164 5.76 1.53 -7.78
CA ALA A 164 4.93 1.17 -8.92
C ALA A 164 5.08 2.17 -10.07
N LEU A 165 4.87 3.46 -9.80
CA LEU A 165 4.95 4.50 -10.81
C LEU A 165 6.38 4.71 -11.33
N SER A 166 7.40 4.57 -10.48
CA SER A 166 8.80 4.65 -10.92
C SER A 166 9.16 3.51 -11.86
N SER A 167 8.67 2.28 -11.61
CA SER A 167 8.89 1.14 -12.52
C SER A 167 8.20 1.35 -13.88
N ASP A 168 6.98 1.87 -13.87
CA ASP A 168 6.27 2.25 -15.10
C ASP A 168 7.02 3.35 -15.85
N GLY A 169 7.41 4.42 -15.15
CA GLY A 169 8.17 5.54 -15.72
C GLY A 169 9.51 5.12 -16.31
N GLN A 170 10.25 4.22 -15.65
CA GLN A 170 11.48 3.65 -16.21
C GLN A 170 11.23 2.87 -17.51
N SER A 171 10.10 2.16 -17.59
CA SER A 171 9.73 1.42 -18.80
C SER A 171 9.45 2.37 -19.96
N VAL A 172 8.67 3.42 -19.73
CA VAL A 172 8.36 4.46 -20.72
C VAL A 172 9.63 5.22 -21.12
N TYR A 173 10.49 5.55 -20.17
CA TYR A 173 11.76 6.21 -20.44
C TYR A 173 12.66 5.36 -21.34
N LYS A 174 12.76 4.05 -21.08
CA LYS A 174 13.53 3.12 -21.91
C LYS A 174 12.97 3.04 -23.34
N ALA A 175 11.65 2.96 -23.49
CA ALA A 175 11.02 2.99 -24.81
C ALA A 175 11.36 4.29 -25.56
N GLY A 176 11.27 5.44 -24.89
CA GLY A 176 11.67 6.73 -25.44
C GLY A 176 13.16 6.81 -25.83
N ALA A 177 14.05 6.20 -25.03
CA ALA A 177 15.47 6.12 -25.37
C ALA A 177 15.72 5.30 -26.64
N ASN A 178 14.99 4.18 -26.81
CA ASN A 178 15.07 3.37 -28.03
C ASN A 178 14.56 4.14 -29.25
N VAL A 179 13.46 4.90 -29.12
CA VAL A 179 12.94 5.75 -30.20
C VAL A 179 13.95 6.84 -30.58
N LYS A 180 14.66 7.44 -29.61
CA LYS A 180 15.74 8.41 -29.89
C LYS A 180 16.87 7.78 -30.68
N GLN A 181 17.29 6.57 -30.31
CA GLN A 181 18.31 5.84 -31.06
C GLN A 181 17.85 5.52 -32.48
N ALA A 182 16.62 5.02 -32.62
CA ALA A 182 16.04 4.74 -33.93
C ALA A 182 15.93 5.98 -34.82
N ALA A 183 15.64 7.15 -34.26
CA ALA A 183 15.63 8.40 -35.01
C ALA A 183 17.02 8.78 -35.55
N TYR A 184 18.10 8.41 -34.86
CA TYR A 184 19.46 8.54 -35.38
C TYR A 184 19.73 7.52 -36.49
N ASP A 185 19.30 6.27 -36.30
CA ASP A 185 19.52 5.19 -37.26
C ASP A 185 18.75 5.44 -38.57
N ILE A 186 17.53 5.99 -38.50
CA ILE A 186 16.70 6.36 -39.66
C ILE A 186 17.42 7.37 -40.56
N GLN A 187 18.18 8.31 -40.02
CA GLN A 187 18.89 9.32 -40.84
C GLN A 187 19.88 8.69 -41.84
N HIS A 188 20.31 7.46 -41.58
CA HIS A 188 21.25 6.72 -42.40
C HIS A 188 20.54 5.70 -43.32
N GLN A 189 19.21 5.59 -43.26
CA GLN A 189 18.44 4.69 -44.11
C GLN A 189 18.20 5.30 -45.49
N ASN A 190 18.23 4.46 -46.53
CA ASN A 190 18.01 4.90 -47.92
C ASN A 190 16.61 5.50 -48.12
N TRP A 191 15.60 4.93 -47.46
CA TRP A 191 14.20 5.38 -47.53
C TRP A 191 13.93 6.68 -46.75
N SER A 192 14.86 7.15 -45.91
CA SER A 192 14.64 8.33 -45.05
C SER A 192 14.45 9.64 -45.81
N LYS A 193 14.86 9.67 -47.08
CA LYS A 193 14.72 10.81 -47.99
C LYS A 193 13.43 10.75 -48.81
N GLU A 194 12.66 9.67 -48.70
CA GLU A 194 11.40 9.52 -49.41
C GLU A 194 10.38 10.53 -48.92
N PHE A 195 9.65 11.12 -49.87
CA PHE A 195 8.61 12.08 -49.55
C PHE A 195 7.35 11.35 -49.08
N ILE A 196 6.85 11.72 -47.90
CA ILE A 196 5.60 11.21 -47.36
C ILE A 196 4.49 12.25 -47.59
N PRO A 197 3.48 11.97 -48.45
CA PRO A 197 2.39 12.90 -48.76
C PRO A 197 1.42 13.08 -47.59
N GLY A 198 0.64 14.18 -47.60
CA GLY A 198 -0.43 14.41 -46.60
C GLY A 198 0.07 14.97 -45.26
N ARG A 199 1.05 15.88 -45.27
CA ARG A 199 1.60 16.48 -44.04
C ARG A 199 0.51 17.09 -43.14
N ASP A 200 -0.38 17.88 -43.72
CA ASP A 200 -1.39 18.61 -42.96
C ASP A 200 -2.46 17.67 -42.39
N GLU A 201 -2.83 16.62 -43.11
CA GLU A 201 -3.72 15.55 -42.64
C GLU A 201 -3.09 14.79 -41.46
N ARG A 202 -1.80 14.43 -41.56
CA ARG A 202 -1.08 13.74 -40.48
C ARG A 202 -0.97 14.61 -39.22
N LEU A 203 -0.74 15.91 -39.39
CA LEU A 203 -0.73 16.86 -38.27
C LEU A 203 -2.13 17.02 -37.65
N ALA A 204 -3.17 17.14 -38.47
CA ALA A 204 -4.55 17.23 -38.00
C ALA A 204 -4.95 15.96 -37.23
N LEU A 205 -4.59 14.78 -37.74
CA LEU A 205 -4.84 13.50 -37.09
C LEU A 205 -4.09 13.39 -35.75
N ALA A 206 -2.81 13.79 -35.69
CA ALA A 206 -2.06 13.78 -34.44
C ALA A 206 -2.70 14.69 -33.37
N LYS A 207 -3.17 15.89 -33.77
CA LYS A 207 -3.89 16.81 -32.88
C LYS A 207 -5.21 16.20 -32.41
N GLN A 208 -5.98 15.61 -33.31
CA GLN A 208 -7.24 14.95 -32.97
C GLN A 208 -7.01 13.79 -32.00
N ASN A 209 -5.99 12.97 -32.23
CA ASN A 209 -5.64 11.85 -31.35
C ASN A 209 -5.23 12.32 -29.95
N SER A 210 -4.55 13.46 -29.83
CA SER A 210 -4.10 14.01 -28.52
C SER A 210 -5.23 14.52 -27.62
N VAL A 211 -6.42 14.75 -28.19
CA VAL A 211 -7.61 15.17 -27.44
C VAL A 211 -8.69 14.09 -27.38
N THR A 212 -8.45 12.95 -28.02
CA THR A 212 -9.40 11.84 -28.04
C THR A 212 -9.23 11.02 -26.76
N LEU A 213 -10.32 10.92 -25.99
CA LEU A 213 -10.33 10.09 -24.78
C LEU A 213 -10.17 8.61 -25.14
N LYS A 214 -9.26 7.93 -24.46
CA LYS A 214 -9.11 6.48 -24.58
C LYS A 214 -10.33 5.80 -23.96
N SER A 215 -10.78 4.72 -24.61
CA SER A 215 -11.89 3.89 -24.12
C SER A 215 -11.47 3.05 -22.92
N VAL A 216 -12.40 2.90 -21.98
CA VAL A 216 -12.22 2.04 -20.81
C VAL A 216 -12.17 0.58 -21.24
N GLN A 217 -11.18 -0.15 -20.74
CA GLN A 217 -11.02 -1.58 -20.96
C GLN A 217 -11.69 -2.35 -19.81
N SER A 218 -12.88 -2.90 -20.05
CA SER A 218 -13.74 -3.51 -19.01
C SER A 218 -13.05 -4.63 -18.24
N ASP A 219 -12.35 -5.53 -18.94
CA ASP A 219 -11.65 -6.66 -18.32
C ASP A 219 -10.52 -6.21 -17.39
N GLN A 220 -9.80 -5.17 -17.82
CA GLN A 220 -8.72 -4.60 -17.02
C GLN A 220 -9.27 -3.84 -15.81
N SER A 221 -10.38 -3.11 -15.98
CA SER A 221 -11.09 -2.45 -14.88
C SER A 221 -11.56 -3.48 -13.85
N ALA A 222 -12.17 -4.59 -14.27
CA ALA A 222 -12.61 -5.66 -13.38
C ALA A 222 -11.44 -6.28 -12.57
N LYS A 223 -10.30 -6.54 -13.23
CA LYS A 223 -9.09 -7.03 -12.56
C LYS A 223 -8.56 -6.05 -11.52
N LEU A 224 -8.52 -4.76 -11.84
CA LEU A 224 -8.05 -3.70 -10.95
C LEU A 224 -8.99 -3.48 -9.77
N LEU A 225 -10.31 -3.56 -9.99
CA LEU A 225 -11.31 -3.55 -8.95
C LEU A 225 -11.12 -4.72 -7.98
N ALA A 226 -10.98 -5.94 -8.52
CA ALA A 226 -10.72 -7.13 -7.72
C ALA A 226 -9.42 -6.99 -6.90
N ALA A 227 -8.38 -6.42 -7.49
CA ALA A 227 -7.11 -6.20 -6.80
C ALA A 227 -7.22 -5.19 -5.64
N ALA A 228 -8.00 -4.13 -5.81
CA ALA A 228 -8.26 -3.16 -4.73
C ALA A 228 -9.01 -3.80 -3.56
N LEU A 229 -10.02 -4.63 -3.84
CA LEU A 229 -10.86 -5.25 -2.81
C LEU A 229 -10.12 -6.35 -2.04
N THR A 230 -9.45 -7.24 -2.79
CA THR A 230 -8.75 -8.42 -2.25
C THR A 230 -7.34 -8.09 -1.75
N GLY A 231 -6.77 -6.95 -2.15
CA GLY A 231 -5.40 -6.54 -1.83
C GLY A 231 -4.32 -7.45 -2.43
N GLY A 232 -4.72 -8.39 -3.28
CA GLY A 232 -3.85 -9.31 -4.00
C GLY A 232 -4.16 -9.26 -5.50
N GLY A 233 -3.41 -9.99 -6.31
CA GLY A 233 -3.71 -10.13 -7.74
C GLY A 233 -3.15 -9.03 -8.65
N LEU A 234 -2.70 -7.89 -8.12
CA LEU A 234 -1.82 -6.99 -8.89
C LEU A 234 -0.37 -7.34 -8.62
N THR A 235 0.26 -8.00 -9.59
CA THR A 235 1.72 -8.11 -9.61
C THR A 235 2.28 -6.78 -10.13
N VAL A 236 2.39 -5.80 -9.24
CA VAL A 236 3.22 -4.63 -9.55
C VAL A 236 4.65 -5.16 -9.72
N ARG A 237 5.33 -4.85 -10.83
CA ARG A 237 6.70 -5.33 -11.09
C ARG A 237 7.70 -4.96 -9.97
N ALA A 238 7.34 -4.03 -9.08
CA ALA A 238 8.09 -3.64 -7.89
C ALA A 238 7.68 -4.36 -6.58
N ALA A 239 6.91 -5.46 -6.64
CA ALA A 239 6.42 -6.18 -5.47
C ALA A 239 7.51 -6.79 -4.56
N THR A 240 8.80 -6.65 -4.88
CA THR A 240 9.94 -7.11 -4.06
C THR A 240 10.46 -6.07 -3.06
N GLY A 241 9.70 -5.02 -2.77
CA GLY A 241 9.91 -4.20 -1.57
C GLY A 241 9.34 -4.87 -0.32
N GLN A 242 9.87 -6.03 0.08
CA GLN A 242 9.54 -6.59 1.39
C GLN A 242 9.85 -5.55 2.48
N ALA A 243 8.86 -5.33 3.35
CA ALA A 243 8.92 -4.46 4.50
C ALA A 243 10.10 -4.83 5.42
N THR A 244 11.26 -4.20 5.24
CA THR A 244 12.28 -4.09 6.29
C THR A 244 12.01 -2.79 7.04
N GLY A 245 10.88 -2.77 7.74
CA GLY A 245 10.38 -1.57 8.40
C GLY A 245 9.78 -1.81 9.77
N GLU A 246 9.98 -2.97 10.38
CA GLU A 246 9.57 -3.18 11.77
C GLU A 246 10.52 -4.20 12.43
N ARG A 247 11.63 -3.70 12.98
CA ARG A 247 12.35 -4.46 14.00
C ARG A 247 11.52 -4.33 15.28
N PRO A 248 11.06 -5.43 15.91
CA PRO A 248 10.54 -5.32 17.27
C PRO A 248 11.63 -4.70 18.14
N ARG A 249 11.25 -3.69 18.94
CA ARG A 249 12.10 -3.13 19.99
C ARG A 249 12.55 -4.28 20.90
N ALA A 250 13.74 -4.81 20.62
CA ALA A 250 14.42 -5.70 21.54
C ALA A 250 14.78 -4.87 22.77
N ILE A 251 14.23 -5.33 23.89
CA ILE A 251 14.45 -4.82 25.23
C ILE A 251 15.95 -4.68 25.49
N LEU A 252 16.32 -3.51 26.02
CA LEU A 252 17.59 -3.10 26.58
C LEU A 252 18.43 -4.28 27.13
N GLN A 253 19.46 -4.71 26.40
CA GLN A 253 20.55 -5.53 26.97
C GLN A 253 21.74 -4.60 27.31
N PRO A 254 22.29 -4.64 28.53
CA PRO A 254 23.43 -3.80 28.91
C PRO A 254 24.73 -4.23 28.20
N PRO A 255 25.72 -3.33 28.06
CA PRO A 255 26.91 -3.57 27.26
C PRO A 255 27.77 -4.69 27.84
N ARG A 256 28.07 -5.70 27.02
CA ARG A 256 29.10 -6.71 27.31
C ARG A 256 30.46 -6.02 27.45
N ARG A 257 31.11 -6.21 28.60
CA ARG A 257 32.51 -5.85 28.82
C ARG A 257 33.39 -6.41 27.70
N LEU A 258 34.14 -5.55 27.05
CA LEU A 258 35.26 -5.93 26.19
C LEU A 258 36.33 -6.58 27.07
N THR A 259 36.45 -7.90 26.98
CA THR A 259 37.60 -8.62 27.55
C THR A 259 38.83 -8.30 26.70
N ARG A 260 39.76 -7.62 27.36
CA ARG A 260 41.14 -7.27 26.97
C ARG A 260 41.85 -8.43 26.24
N MET A 261 42.28 -8.19 25.00
CA MET A 261 43.25 -9.04 24.29
C MET A 261 44.65 -8.92 24.92
N PRO A 262 45.43 -10.01 25.05
CA PRO A 262 46.85 -9.91 25.30
C PRO A 262 47.62 -9.61 24.00
N ILE A 263 48.48 -8.60 24.11
CA ILE A 263 49.51 -8.20 23.16
C ILE A 263 50.57 -9.31 23.09
N SER A 264 50.93 -9.77 21.90
CA SER A 264 52.28 -10.32 21.69
C SER A 264 52.71 -10.31 20.22
N ALA A 265 53.88 -9.70 20.04
CA ALA A 265 54.91 -9.94 19.04
C ALA A 265 54.64 -9.62 17.55
N VAL A 266 55.19 -8.46 17.16
CA VAL A 266 55.68 -8.14 15.81
C VAL A 266 56.87 -9.07 15.47
N PRO A 267 56.99 -9.50 14.20
CA PRO A 267 58.29 -9.36 13.54
C PRO A 267 58.18 -8.75 12.13
N THR A 268 58.89 -7.62 12.00
CA THR A 268 59.78 -7.19 10.92
C THR A 268 59.53 -7.63 9.47
N CYS A 269 59.35 -6.61 8.62
CA CYS A 269 59.97 -6.40 7.31
C CYS A 269 60.56 -7.64 6.61
N SER A 270 59.93 -8.07 5.52
CA SER A 270 60.64 -8.70 4.42
C SER A 270 60.05 -8.28 3.09
N THR A 271 60.90 -7.59 2.34
CA THR A 271 60.76 -7.18 0.95
C THR A 271 60.63 -8.41 0.06
N SER A 272 59.64 -8.45 -0.84
CA SER A 272 59.77 -9.26 -2.05
C SER A 272 58.94 -8.72 -3.21
N PRO A 273 59.41 -8.95 -4.45
CA PRO A 273 59.18 -8.05 -5.56
C PRO A 273 58.05 -8.52 -6.49
N ILE A 274 57.63 -7.58 -7.33
CA ILE A 274 56.73 -7.74 -8.47
C ILE A 274 57.23 -8.85 -9.42
N PRO A 275 56.33 -9.68 -9.97
CA PRO A 275 56.58 -10.31 -11.25
C PRO A 275 55.53 -9.91 -12.30
N LYS A 276 56.03 -9.66 -13.51
CA LYS A 276 55.34 -9.96 -14.78
C LYS A 276 56.19 -11.05 -15.46
N PRO A 277 55.62 -11.90 -16.32
CA PRO A 277 54.39 -12.69 -16.15
C PRO A 277 54.54 -13.85 -15.16
#